data_AF-A0A1V5NBL9-F1
#
_entry.id   AF-A0A1V5NBL9-F1
#
_cell.length_a   1.000
_cell.length_b   1.000
_cell.length_c   1.000
_cell.angle_alpha   90.00
_cell.angle_beta   90.00
_cell.angle_gamma   90.00
#
_symmetry.space_group_name_H-M   'P 1'
#
loop_
_entity.id
_entity.type
_entity.pdbx_description
1 polymer ?
#
loop_
_entity_poly.entity_id
_entity_poly.type
_entity_poly.pdbx_seq_one_letter_code
_entity_poly.pdbx_strand_id
1 'polypeptide(L)'
;MKKWTALIILLFPSILYANPIVFDPFGSIRAILVVGSMLWMEAVILTFILCFFRLEIVPLFFALFAGNLAIYFFIFSPILTESDNVLMAEIAIVAVDGIFIKLISRMDFFQMEDFTGLKWHTAFICALIGNALSYYVGSVIIS
;
A
#
# COMPACT_ATOMS: atom_id res chain seq x y z
N MET A 1 -21.82 -3.31 -7.88
CA MET A 1 -21.25 -4.66 -7.64
C MET A 1 -20.38 -5.16 -8.80
N LYS A 2 -20.76 -5.02 -10.08
CA LYS A 2 -19.94 -5.46 -11.25
C LYS A 2 -18.57 -4.78 -11.48
N LYS A 3 -18.32 -3.59 -10.90
CA LYS A 3 -17.06 -2.84 -11.10
C LYS A 3 -15.89 -3.39 -10.26
N TRP A 4 -16.18 -4.07 -9.16
CA TRP A 4 -15.19 -4.57 -8.20
C TRP A 4 -14.67 -5.96 -8.55
N THR A 5 -15.48 -6.76 -9.25
CA THR A 5 -15.09 -8.09 -9.73
C THR A 5 -13.93 -8.06 -10.70
N ALA A 6 -13.87 -7.06 -11.60
CA ALA A 6 -12.75 -6.92 -12.52
C ALA A 6 -11.43 -6.62 -11.77
N LEU A 7 -11.50 -5.82 -10.70
CA LEU A 7 -10.34 -5.49 -9.89
C LEU A 7 -9.85 -6.71 -9.10
N ILE A 8 -10.76 -7.45 -8.47
CA ILE A 8 -10.44 -8.68 -7.72
C ILE A 8 -9.86 -9.75 -8.66
N ILE A 9 -10.38 -9.86 -9.89
CA ILE A 9 -9.88 -10.80 -10.91
C ILE A 9 -8.50 -10.36 -11.47
N LEU A 10 -8.25 -9.05 -11.58
CA LEU A 10 -6.95 -8.54 -12.06
C LEU A 10 -5.84 -8.67 -11.00
N LEU A 11 -6.19 -8.64 -9.71
CA LEU A 11 -5.25 -8.73 -8.59
C LEU A 11 -4.97 -10.18 -8.14
N PHE A 12 -5.79 -11.14 -8.59
CA PHE A 12 -5.65 -12.56 -8.24
C PHE A 12 -4.37 -13.25 -8.79
N PRO A 13 -3.89 -12.96 -10.01
CA PRO A 13 -2.67 -13.55 -10.55
C PRO A 13 -1.41 -13.13 -9.78
N SER A 14 -1.41 -11.92 -9.22
CA SER A 14 -0.30 -11.38 -8.42
C SER A 14 -0.08 -12.13 -7.11
N ILE A 15 -1.15 -12.73 -6.57
CA ILE A 15 -1.13 -13.53 -5.33
C ILE A 15 -0.63 -14.97 -5.63
N LEU A 16 -0.82 -15.47 -6.86
CA LEU A 16 -0.46 -16.82 -7.27
C LEU A 16 1.00 -16.96 -7.72
N TYR A 17 1.66 -15.87 -8.12
CA TYR A 17 3.12 -15.81 -8.28
C TYR A 17 3.77 -15.57 -6.90
N ALA A 18 3.49 -16.49 -5.99
CA ALA A 18 4.30 -16.63 -4.80
C ALA A 18 5.73 -17.01 -5.22
N ASN A 19 6.69 -16.37 -4.54
CA ASN A 19 8.09 -16.76 -4.36
C ASN A 19 9.15 -16.15 -5.30
N PRO A 20 10.41 -16.05 -4.87
CA PRO A 20 10.94 -15.37 -3.69
C PRO A 20 12.07 -14.43 -4.13
N ILE A 21 12.00 -13.13 -3.83
CA ILE A 21 13.25 -12.40 -3.63
C ILE A 21 13.24 -11.91 -2.21
N VAL A 22 13.76 -12.79 -1.36
CA VAL A 22 14.52 -12.49 -0.16
C VAL A 22 15.49 -11.37 -0.52
N PHE A 23 15.01 -10.13 -0.47
CA PHE A 23 15.89 -8.98 -0.47
C PHE A 23 16.57 -9.00 0.89
N ASP A 24 17.90 -9.11 0.89
CA ASP A 24 18.69 -8.67 2.03
C ASP A 24 18.26 -7.22 2.31
N PRO A 25 17.49 -6.94 3.39
CA PRO A 25 16.94 -5.62 3.66
C PRO A 25 18.05 -4.57 3.85
N PHE A 26 19.29 -5.04 4.05
CA PHE A 26 20.44 -4.24 4.44
C PHE A 26 21.60 -4.29 3.44
N GLY A 27 21.55 -5.15 2.41
CA GLY A 27 22.75 -5.54 1.65
C GLY A 27 23.10 -4.71 0.40
N SER A 28 22.18 -3.93 -0.18
CA SER A 28 22.50 -3.23 -1.43
C SER A 28 21.68 -1.95 -1.66
N ILE A 29 22.34 -0.90 -2.18
CA ILE A 29 21.71 0.36 -2.64
C ILE A 29 20.53 0.07 -3.59
N ARG A 30 20.61 -1.03 -4.34
CA ARG A 30 19.55 -1.49 -5.24
C ARG A 30 18.27 -1.86 -4.47
N ALA A 31 18.36 -2.53 -3.33
CA ALA A 31 17.19 -2.86 -2.51
C ALA A 31 16.42 -1.61 -2.07
N ILE A 32 17.15 -0.58 -1.60
CA ILE A 32 16.55 0.69 -1.18
C ILE A 32 15.89 1.40 -2.36
N LEU A 33 16.55 1.45 -3.53
CA LEU A 33 15.98 2.07 -4.73
C LEU A 33 14.71 1.35 -5.18
N VAL A 34 14.72 0.02 -5.16
CA VAL A 34 13.60 -0.82 -5.60
C VAL A 34 12.42 -0.66 -4.64
N VAL A 35 12.62 -0.88 -3.33
CA VAL A 35 11.59 -0.72 -2.31
C VAL A 35 11.07 0.71 -2.27
N GLY A 36 11.97 1.70 -2.28
CA GLY A 36 11.59 3.10 -2.33
C GLY A 36 10.74 3.45 -3.55
N SER A 37 11.06 2.90 -4.72
CA SER A 37 10.26 3.10 -5.94
C SER A 37 8.89 2.43 -5.87
N MET A 38 8.79 1.24 -5.29
CA MET A 38 7.50 0.56 -5.08
C MET A 38 6.59 1.38 -4.15
N LEU A 39 7.10 1.78 -2.98
CA LEU A 39 6.35 2.55 -1.99
C LEU A 39 5.99 3.95 -2.49
N TRP A 40 6.87 4.57 -3.28
CA TRP A 40 6.59 5.85 -3.94
C TRP A 40 5.41 5.73 -4.91
N MET A 41 5.45 4.74 -5.80
CA MET A 41 4.39 4.50 -6.78
C MET A 41 3.06 4.20 -6.08
N GLU A 42 3.08 3.45 -4.99
CA GLU A 42 1.92 3.21 -4.15
C GLU A 42 1.31 4.50 -3.62
N ALA A 43 2.14 5.34 -3.00
CA ALA A 43 1.72 6.62 -2.46
C ALA A 43 1.11 7.51 -3.56
N VAL A 44 1.74 7.59 -4.74
CA VAL A 44 1.21 8.35 -5.88
C VAL A 44 -0.19 7.86 -6.28
N ILE A 45 -0.36 6.55 -6.47
CA ILE A 45 -1.62 5.99 -6.96
C ILE A 45 -2.71 6.10 -5.89
N LEU A 46 -2.39 5.81 -4.63
CA LEU A 46 -3.32 5.95 -3.52
C LEU A 46 -3.74 7.41 -3.32
N THR A 47 -2.82 8.36 -3.39
CA THR A 47 -3.16 9.79 -3.35
C THR A 47 -4.11 10.15 -4.48
N PHE A 48 -3.87 9.65 -5.70
CA PHE A 48 -4.74 9.92 -6.84
C PHE A 48 -6.15 9.34 -6.64
N ILE A 49 -6.27 8.10 -6.13
CA ILE A 49 -7.55 7.48 -5.81
C ILE A 49 -8.27 8.26 -4.71
N LEU A 50 -7.56 8.62 -3.65
CA LEU A 50 -8.10 9.31 -2.48
C LEU A 50 -8.45 10.78 -2.75
N CYS A 51 -7.85 11.39 -3.77
CA CYS A 51 -8.25 12.71 -4.27
C CYS A 51 -9.72 12.73 -4.72
N PHE A 52 -10.25 11.63 -5.29
CA PHE A 52 -11.68 11.53 -5.64
C PHE A 52 -12.60 11.54 -4.41
N PHE A 53 -12.04 11.28 -3.22
CA PHE A 53 -12.73 11.35 -1.94
C PHE A 53 -12.52 12.69 -1.23
N ARG A 54 -12.05 13.73 -1.93
CA ARG A 54 -11.88 15.09 -1.41
C ARG A 54 -10.84 15.17 -0.27
N LEU A 55 -9.74 14.43 -0.41
CA LEU A 55 -8.59 14.56 0.47
C LEU A 55 -7.48 15.39 -0.19
N GLU A 56 -6.79 16.20 0.60
CA GLU A 56 -5.74 17.13 0.18
C GLU A 56 -4.52 16.40 -0.36
N ILE A 57 -4.17 16.65 -1.63
CA ILE A 57 -3.22 15.84 -2.41
C ILE A 57 -1.82 15.84 -1.78
N VAL A 58 -1.25 17.03 -1.55
CA VAL A 58 0.15 17.19 -1.10
C VAL A 58 0.39 16.60 0.29
N PRO A 59 -0.36 16.98 1.34
CA PRO A 59 -0.12 16.41 2.67
C PRO A 59 -0.44 14.91 2.70
N LEU A 60 -1.47 14.47 1.97
CA LEU A 60 -1.82 13.06 1.89
C LEU A 60 -0.71 12.22 1.26
N PHE A 61 -0.10 12.69 0.17
CA PHE A 61 1.02 11.99 -0.47
C PHE A 61 2.17 11.73 0.52
N PHE A 62 2.63 12.76 1.21
CA PHE A 62 3.73 12.61 2.18
C PHE A 62 3.34 11.71 3.35
N ALA A 63 2.09 11.80 3.83
CA ALA A 63 1.60 10.94 4.90
C ALA A 63 1.55 9.47 4.46
N LEU A 64 1.02 9.18 3.27
CA LEU A 64 0.98 7.82 2.71
C LEU A 64 2.38 7.29 2.48
N PHE A 65 3.28 8.07 1.88
CA PHE A 65 4.65 7.64 1.64
C PHE A 65 5.40 7.34 2.95
N ALA A 66 5.29 8.21 3.95
CA ALA A 66 5.90 8.00 5.27
C ALA A 66 5.26 6.82 6.03
N GLY A 67 3.94 6.68 5.94
CA GLY A 67 3.20 5.56 6.53
C GLY A 67 3.63 4.22 5.95
N ASN A 68 3.68 4.13 4.62
CA ASN A 68 4.10 2.92 3.91
C ASN A 68 5.55 2.56 4.22
N LEU A 69 6.46 3.54 4.33
CA LEU A 69 7.83 3.31 4.81
C LEU A 69 7.86 2.75 6.24
N ALA A 70 7.09 3.35 7.16
CA ALA A 70 7.03 2.89 8.53
C ALA A 70 6.47 1.47 8.62
N ILE A 71 5.39 1.18 7.89
CA ILE A 71 4.78 -0.15 7.86
C ILE A 71 5.73 -1.18 7.26
N TYR A 72 6.46 -0.82 6.19
CA TYR A 72 7.48 -1.68 5.60
C TYR A 72 8.57 -2.05 6.62
N PHE A 73 9.20 -1.06 7.27
CA PHE A 73 10.34 -1.32 8.16
C PHE A 73 9.95 -1.91 9.52
N PHE A 74 8.80 -1.54 10.08
CA PHE A 74 8.42 -1.93 11.44
C PHE A 74 7.42 -3.08 11.51
N ILE A 75 6.76 -3.43 10.41
CA ILE A 75 5.73 -4.48 10.40
C ILE A 75 6.08 -5.54 9.36
N PHE A 76 6.17 -5.17 8.08
CA PHE A 76 6.35 -6.14 7.01
C PHE A 76 7.71 -6.86 7.06
N SER A 77 8.80 -6.10 7.11
CA SER A 77 10.15 -6.68 7.14
C SER A 77 10.39 -7.58 8.37
N PRO A 78 9.98 -7.21 9.60
CA PRO A 78 10.04 -8.11 10.75
C PRO A 78 9.21 -9.38 10.57
N ILE A 79 7.96 -9.28 10.09
CA ILE A 79 7.10 -10.46 9.89
C ILE A 79 7.71 -11.44 8.89
N LEU A 80 8.31 -10.94 7.81
CA LEU A 80 9.00 -11.78 6.82
C LEU A 80 10.30 -12.40 7.37
N THR A 81 10.95 -11.75 8.33
CA THR A 81 12.19 -12.26 8.94
C THR A 81 11.88 -13.35 9.97
N GLU A 82 10.77 -13.22 10.70
CA GLU A 82 10.38 -14.16 11.75
C GLU A 82 9.46 -15.28 11.26
N SER A 83 8.80 -15.11 10.11
CA SER A 83 7.89 -16.12 9.55
C SER A 83 7.92 -16.15 8.02
N ASP A 84 8.02 -17.35 7.45
CA ASP A 84 7.86 -17.57 6.00
C ASP A 84 6.39 -17.46 5.53
N ASN A 85 5.48 -17.03 6.42
CA ASN A 85 4.06 -16.94 6.10
C ASN A 85 3.73 -15.61 5.42
N VAL A 86 4.02 -15.54 4.13
CA VAL A 86 3.75 -14.39 3.27
C VAL A 86 2.28 -13.96 3.36
N LEU A 87 1.33 -14.90 3.38
CA LEU A 87 -0.10 -14.59 3.49
C LEU A 87 -0.44 -13.81 4.76
N MET A 88 0.20 -14.15 5.89
CA MET A 88 0.01 -13.43 7.14
C MET A 88 0.58 -12.01 7.07
N ALA A 89 1.74 -11.85 6.44
CA ALA A 89 2.35 -10.55 6.19
C ALA A 89 1.44 -9.66 5.32
N GLU A 90 0.88 -10.21 4.24
CA GLU A 90 -0.08 -9.51 3.36
C GLU A 90 -1.30 -9.00 4.12
N ILE A 91 -1.93 -9.89 4.89
CA ILE A 91 -3.14 -9.55 5.66
C ILE A 91 -2.81 -8.47 6.69
N ALA A 92 -1.65 -8.57 7.35
CA ALA A 92 -1.20 -7.58 8.33
C ALA A 92 -0.97 -6.21 7.68
N ILE A 93 -0.27 -6.14 6.55
CA ILE A 93 -0.05 -4.87 5.82
C ILE A 93 -1.38 -4.24 5.43
N VAL A 94 -2.23 -4.97 4.71
CA VAL A 94 -3.51 -4.45 4.22
C VAL A 94 -4.39 -3.98 5.39
N ALA A 95 -4.33 -4.69 6.53
CA ALA A 95 -5.05 -4.29 7.72
C ALA A 95 -4.52 -2.97 8.29
N VAL A 96 -3.20 -2.85 8.46
CA VAL A 96 -2.57 -1.65 9.02
C VAL A 96 -2.70 -0.46 8.08
N ASP A 97 -2.47 -0.63 6.78
CA ASP A 97 -2.66 0.41 5.76
C ASP A 97 -4.11 0.89 5.73
N GLY A 98 -5.08 -0.04 5.78
CA GLY A 98 -6.50 0.33 5.80
C GLY A 98 -6.87 1.16 7.03
N ILE A 99 -6.31 0.80 8.20
CA ILE A 99 -6.46 1.59 9.44
C ILE A 99 -5.77 2.95 9.28
N PHE A 100 -4.55 2.97 8.75
CA PHE A 100 -3.78 4.19 8.56
C PHE A 100 -4.50 5.18 7.64
N ILE A 101 -4.91 4.73 6.44
CA ILE A 101 -5.72 5.50 5.49
C ILE A 101 -7.00 6.03 6.15
N LYS A 102 -7.64 5.22 7.00
CA LYS A 102 -8.84 5.65 7.69
C LYS A 102 -8.54 6.74 8.73
N LEU A 103 -7.44 6.61 9.48
CA LEU A 103 -7.03 7.58 10.50
C LEU A 103 -6.64 8.91 9.86
N ILE A 104 -5.81 8.90 8.82
CA ILE A 104 -5.42 10.14 8.11
C ILE A 104 -6.64 10.82 7.49
N SER A 105 -7.59 10.06 6.93
CA SER A 105 -8.82 10.62 6.36
C SER A 105 -9.70 11.35 7.39
N ARG A 106 -9.49 11.15 8.68
CA ARG A 106 -10.25 11.78 9.76
C ARG A 106 -9.60 13.05 10.31
N MET A 107 -8.38 13.38 9.92
CA MET A 107 -7.72 14.58 10.40
C MET A 107 -8.00 15.72 9.42
N ASP A 108 -8.47 16.85 9.94
CA ASP A 108 -8.89 18.01 9.14
C ASP A 108 -7.76 18.52 8.22
N PHE A 109 -6.51 18.36 8.64
CA PHE A 109 -5.32 18.71 7.85
C PHE A 109 -5.26 18.01 6.47
N PHE A 110 -5.88 16.84 6.33
CA PHE A 110 -5.90 16.09 5.07
C PHE A 110 -7.21 16.24 4.29
N GLN A 111 -8.16 17.04 4.77
CA GLN A 111 -9.51 17.14 4.19
C GLN A 111 -9.68 18.44 3.40
N MET A 112 -10.34 18.35 2.24
CA MET A 112 -10.85 19.53 1.52
C MET A 112 -12.19 19.99 2.12
N GLU A 113 -12.61 21.23 1.82
CA GLU A 113 -13.82 21.86 2.39
C GLU A 113 -15.12 21.03 2.21
N ASP A 114 -15.21 20.21 1.15
CA ASP A 114 -16.38 19.38 0.83
C ASP A 114 -16.22 17.88 1.22
N PHE A 115 -15.38 17.57 2.20
CA PHE A 115 -15.13 16.18 2.60
C PHE A 115 -16.36 15.53 3.25
N THR A 116 -16.80 14.39 2.70
CA THR A 116 -18.00 13.67 3.16
C THR A 116 -17.70 12.42 4.00
N GLY A 117 -16.44 12.20 4.36
CA GLY A 117 -16.02 11.04 5.15
C GLY A 117 -15.73 9.80 4.33
N LEU A 118 -14.50 9.30 4.40
CA LEU A 118 -14.12 8.03 3.79
C LEU A 118 -14.71 6.85 4.57
N LYS A 119 -15.41 5.91 3.93
CA LYS A 119 -15.97 4.74 4.62
C LYS A 119 -14.86 3.71 4.90
N TRP A 120 -15.01 2.93 5.98
CA TRP A 120 -14.02 1.90 6.36
C TRP A 120 -13.74 0.90 5.23
N HIS A 121 -14.77 0.36 4.60
CA HIS A 121 -14.58 -0.57 3.47
C HIS A 121 -13.81 0.07 2.32
N THR A 122 -14.01 1.37 2.06
CA THR A 122 -13.28 2.08 1.01
C THR A 122 -11.80 2.23 1.38
N ALA A 123 -11.48 2.50 2.64
CA ALA A 123 -10.09 2.57 3.11
C ALA A 123 -9.37 1.23 2.94
N PHE A 124 -9.98 0.12 3.36
CA PHE A 124 -9.41 -1.22 3.17
C PHE A 124 -9.30 -1.64 1.70
N ILE A 125 -10.27 -1.23 0.86
CA ILE A 125 -10.16 -1.44 -0.58
C ILE A 125 -8.98 -0.66 -1.15
N CYS A 126 -8.78 0.59 -0.74
CA CYS A 126 -7.61 1.37 -1.17
C CYS A 126 -6.32 0.69 -0.72
N ALA A 127 -6.23 0.24 0.53
CA ALA A 127 -5.08 -0.51 1.03
C ALA A 127 -4.79 -1.78 0.21
N LEU A 128 -5.82 -2.57 -0.10
CA LEU A 128 -5.67 -3.76 -0.95
C LEU A 128 -5.12 -3.41 -2.34
N ILE A 129 -5.62 -2.32 -2.93
CA ILE A 129 -5.17 -1.83 -4.24
C ILE A 129 -3.72 -1.35 -4.19
N GLY A 130 -3.38 -0.56 -3.18
CA GLY A 130 -2.03 -0.04 -2.96
C GLY A 130 -1.03 -1.18 -2.85
N ASN A 131 -1.25 -2.09 -1.90
CA ASN A 131 -0.41 -3.24 -1.68
C ASN A 131 -0.24 -4.10 -2.95
N ALA A 132 -1.33 -4.41 -3.65
CA ALA A 132 -1.24 -5.22 -4.86
C ALA A 132 -0.54 -4.52 -6.04
N LEU A 133 -0.62 -3.19 -6.13
CA LEU A 133 0.13 -2.39 -7.10
C LEU A 133 1.63 -2.34 -6.75
N SER A 134 1.97 -2.20 -5.47
CA SER A 134 3.37 -2.26 -5.00
C SER A 134 4.02 -3.58 -5.37
N TYR A 135 3.29 -4.68 -5.23
CA TYR A 135 3.73 -5.99 -5.69
C TYR A 135 3.96 -6.04 -7.20
N TYR A 136 3.00 -5.54 -7.98
CA TYR A 136 3.13 -5.52 -9.44
C TYR A 136 4.34 -4.70 -9.90
N VAL A 137 4.46 -3.46 -9.41
CA VAL A 137 5.60 -2.58 -9.72
C VAL A 137 6.91 -3.24 -9.30
N GLY A 138 6.91 -3.88 -8.14
CA GLY A 138 8.07 -4.59 -7.65
C GLY A 138 8.52 -5.72 -8.56
N SER A 139 7.58 -6.55 -9.01
CA SER A 139 7.88 -7.64 -9.94
C SER A 139 8.46 -7.15 -11.27
N VAL A 140 7.97 -6.03 -11.80
CA VAL A 140 8.43 -5.43 -13.07
C VAL A 140 9.83 -4.82 -12.94
N ILE A 141 10.17 -4.22 -11.80
CA ILE A 141 11.51 -3.64 -11.58
C ILE A 141 12.57 -4.74 -11.44
N ILE A 142 12.16 -5.90 -10.94
CA ILE A 142 13.03 -7.04 -10.64
C ILE A 142 13.28 -7.92 -11.88
N SER A 143 12.29 -8.02 -12.78
CA SER A 143 12.36 -8.81 -14.03
C SER A 143 13.28 -8.19 -15.07
#